data_AF-A0A831WPT7-F1
#
_entry.id   AF-A0A831WPT7-F1
#
_cell.length_a   1.000
_cell.length_b   1.000
_cell.length_c   1.000
_cell.angle_alpha   90.00
_cell.angle_beta   90.00
_cell.angle_gamma   90.00
#
_symmetry.space_group_name_H-M   'P 1'
#
loop_
_entity.id
_entity.type
_entity.pdbx_description
1 polymer ?
#
loop_
_entity_poly.entity_id
_entity_poly.type
_entity_poly.pdbx_seq_one_letter_code
_entity_poly.pdbx_strand_id
1 'polypeptide(L)'
;MSAYKGVKRLAVERPEWMPRVLACLECHKKYGEFAGNWVRKLLEEKEGKKIWFPGLRTLVSYGILKKVDTARGGRRAYYILIDPEGVEKALRELGYF
;
A
#
# COMPACT_ATOMS: atom_id res chain seq x y z
N MET A 1 16.04 0.25 5.65
CA MET A 1 15.46 0.68 4.35
C MET A 1 14.39 1.72 4.65
N SER A 2 14.39 2.88 3.99
CA SER A 2 13.29 3.86 4.12
C SER A 2 12.25 3.58 3.05
N ALA A 3 10.96 3.64 3.43
CA ALA A 3 9.86 3.40 2.51
C ALA A 3 9.84 4.43 1.38
N TYR A 4 10.34 5.66 1.61
CA TYR A 4 10.54 6.68 0.57
C TYR A 4 11.32 6.13 -0.64
N LYS A 5 12.48 5.50 -0.40
CA LYS A 5 13.30 4.91 -1.48
C LYS A 5 12.58 3.74 -2.15
N GLY A 6 11.83 2.96 -1.36
CA GLY A 6 11.00 1.86 -1.86
C GLY A 6 9.93 2.33 -2.85
N VAL A 7 9.21 3.42 -2.50
CA VAL A 7 8.19 4.03 -3.37
C VAL A 7 8.83 4.59 -4.64
N LYS A 8 9.93 5.34 -4.55
CA LYS A 8 10.63 5.88 -5.73
C LYS A 8 11.09 4.76 -6.68
N ARG A 9 11.66 3.67 -6.15
CA ARG A 9 12.05 2.51 -6.96
C ARG A 9 10.85 1.84 -7.60
N LEU A 10 9.77 1.63 -6.83
CA LEU A 10 8.55 1.01 -7.35
C LEU A 10 7.90 1.86 -8.46
N ALA A 11 7.91 3.18 -8.33
CA ALA A 11 7.36 4.08 -9.35
C ALA A 11 8.07 3.96 -10.70
N VAL A 12 9.39 3.71 -10.69
CA VAL A 12 10.19 3.50 -11.91
C VAL A 12 9.96 2.11 -12.49
N GLU A 13 10.02 1.07 -11.65
CA GLU A 13 9.97 -0.31 -12.11
C GLU A 13 8.54 -0.79 -12.44
N ARG A 14 7.54 -0.26 -11.73
CA ARG A 14 6.14 -0.72 -11.76
C ARG A 14 5.17 0.46 -11.49
N PRO A 15 5.12 1.48 -12.36
CA PRO A 15 4.29 2.67 -12.15
C PRO A 15 2.80 2.35 -11.95
N GLU A 16 2.31 1.23 -12.51
CA GLU A 16 0.92 0.77 -12.34
C GLU A 16 0.55 0.39 -10.89
N TRP A 17 1.53 0.32 -9.99
CA TRP A 17 1.32 0.08 -8.57
C TRP A 17 1.05 1.34 -7.75
N MET A 18 1.28 2.54 -8.27
CA MET A 18 1.15 3.77 -7.50
C MET A 18 -0.26 4.01 -6.92
N PRO A 19 -1.37 3.71 -7.63
CA PRO A 19 -2.71 3.77 -7.02
C PRO A 19 -2.83 2.89 -5.77
N ARG A 20 -2.16 1.73 -5.74
CA ARG A 20 -2.17 0.83 -4.57
C ARG A 20 -1.40 1.41 -3.40
N VAL A 21 -0.29 2.12 -3.65
CA VAL A 21 0.49 2.80 -2.60
C VAL A 21 -0.33 3.93 -1.97
N LEU A 22 -0.99 4.75 -2.79
CA LEU A 22 -1.95 5.77 -2.34
C LEU A 22 -3.05 5.17 -1.46
N ALA A 23 -3.71 4.12 -1.96
CA ALA A 23 -4.78 3.45 -1.21
C ALA A 23 -4.30 2.82 0.10
N CYS A 24 -3.05 2.33 0.17
CA CYS A 24 -2.44 1.87 1.42
C CYS A 24 -2.22 3.03 2.40
N LEU A 25 -1.74 4.19 1.93
CA LEU A 25 -1.57 5.37 2.77
C LEU A 25 -2.90 5.89 3.33
N GLU A 26 -3.95 5.90 2.52
CA GLU A 26 -5.30 6.26 2.98
C GLU A 26 -5.83 5.27 4.03
N CYS A 27 -5.69 3.97 3.79
CA CYS A 27 -6.06 2.95 4.76
C CYS A 27 -5.25 3.09 6.06
N HIS A 28 -3.96 3.37 5.99
CA HIS A 28 -3.12 3.62 7.15
C HIS A 28 -3.56 4.87 7.92
N LYS A 29 -3.83 5.99 7.25
CA LYS A 29 -4.33 7.22 7.88
C LYS A 29 -5.67 7.00 8.60
N LYS A 30 -6.51 6.10 8.07
CA LYS A 30 -7.83 5.79 8.64
C LYS A 30 -7.80 4.78 9.79
N TYR A 31 -6.93 3.78 9.71
CA TYR A 31 -6.99 2.60 10.61
C TYR A 31 -5.69 2.29 11.35
N GLY A 32 -4.56 2.89 10.96
CA GLY A 32 -3.21 2.53 11.39
C GLY A 32 -2.76 1.18 10.78
N GLU A 33 -3.41 0.09 11.20
CA GLU A 33 -3.22 -1.25 10.66
C GLU A 33 -4.37 -1.61 9.72
N PHE A 34 -4.08 -2.26 8.59
CA PHE A 34 -5.09 -2.53 7.58
C PHE A 34 -4.89 -3.87 6.87
N ALA A 35 -5.99 -4.40 6.33
CA ALA A 35 -5.98 -5.61 5.53
C ALA A 35 -5.93 -5.30 4.02
N GLY A 36 -5.27 -6.15 3.23
CA GLY A 36 -5.21 -5.97 1.77
C GLY A 36 -6.57 -5.95 1.07
N ASN A 37 -7.59 -6.63 1.62
CA ASN A 37 -8.95 -6.55 1.10
C ASN A 37 -9.60 -5.17 1.31
N TRP A 38 -9.20 -4.40 2.33
CA TRP A 38 -9.68 -3.03 2.51
C TRP A 38 -9.10 -2.11 1.43
N VAL A 39 -7.80 -2.25 1.13
CA VAL A 39 -7.13 -1.54 0.03
C VAL A 39 -7.79 -1.87 -1.31
N ARG A 40 -8.07 -3.16 -1.57
CA ARG A 40 -8.78 -3.57 -2.79
C ARG A 40 -10.14 -2.91 -2.91
N LYS A 41 -10.98 -2.98 -1.86
CA LYS A 41 -12.32 -2.36 -1.87
C LYS A 41 -12.25 -0.87 -2.14
N LEU A 42 -11.34 -0.15 -1.49
CA LEU A 42 -11.14 1.28 -1.70
C LEU A 42 -10.80 1.59 -3.16
N LEU A 43 -9.94 0.79 -3.80
CA LEU A 43 -9.60 0.96 -5.21
C LEU A 43 -10.79 0.64 -6.14
N GLU A 44 -11.54 -0.43 -5.86
CA GLU A 44 -12.74 -0.79 -6.63
C GLU A 44 -13.82 0.31 -6.54
N GLU A 45 -14.00 0.89 -5.35
CA GLU A 45 -14.91 2.03 -5.12
C GLU A 45 -14.47 3.27 -5.92
N LYS A 46 -13.16 3.56 -5.98
CA LYS A 46 -12.62 4.68 -6.75
C LYS A 46 -12.70 4.47 -8.27
N GLU A 47 -12.48 3.26 -8.75
CA GLU A 47 -12.53 2.94 -10.18
C GLU A 47 -13.97 2.63 -10.67
N GLY A 48 -14.93 2.44 -9.76
CA GLY A 48 -16.30 2.04 -10.10
C GLY A 48 -16.41 0.63 -10.70
N LYS A 49 -15.39 -0.20 -10.56
CA LYS A 49 -15.33 -1.55 -11.15
C LYS A 49 -14.47 -2.50 -10.32
N LYS A 50 -14.66 -3.81 -10.54
CA LYS A 50 -13.76 -4.83 -9.98
C LYS A 50 -12.37 -4.71 -10.59
N ILE A 51 -11.36 -4.82 -9.75
CA ILE A 51 -9.95 -4.73 -10.18
C ILE A 51 -9.22 -6.04 -9.92
N TRP A 52 -8.25 -6.34 -10.77
CA TRP A 52 -7.29 -7.38 -10.46
C TRP A 52 -6.33 -6.93 -9.34
N PHE A 53 -6.22 -7.74 -8.28
CA PHE A 53 -5.46 -7.40 -7.08
C PHE A 53 -4.57 -8.56 -6.63
N PRO A 54 -3.29 -8.58 -7.00
CA PRO A 54 -2.36 -9.68 -6.67
C PRO A 54 -1.92 -9.71 -5.19
N GLY A 55 -2.53 -8.89 -4.34
CA GLY A 55 -2.16 -8.74 -2.94
C GLY A 55 -1.06 -7.69 -2.73
N LEU A 56 -0.55 -7.62 -1.49
CA LEU A 56 0.36 -6.56 -1.05
C LEU A 56 1.82 -7.04 -0.85
N ARG A 57 2.13 -8.30 -1.18
CA ARG A 57 3.49 -8.86 -1.00
C ARG A 57 4.54 -8.10 -1.79
N THR A 58 4.21 -7.59 -2.97
CA THR A 58 5.10 -6.72 -3.74
C THR A 58 5.47 -5.47 -2.93
N LEU A 59 4.51 -4.78 -2.30
CA LEU A 59 4.84 -3.60 -1.50
C LEU A 59 5.70 -3.95 -0.27
N VAL A 60 5.57 -5.17 0.26
CA VAL A 60 6.46 -5.68 1.32
C VAL A 60 7.89 -5.89 0.79
N SER A 61 8.08 -6.46 -0.40
CA SER A 61 9.42 -6.68 -0.96
C SER A 61 10.15 -5.37 -1.34
N TYR A 62 9.40 -4.29 -1.57
CA TYR A 62 9.97 -2.94 -1.74
C TYR A 62 10.22 -2.22 -0.41
N GLY A 63 9.93 -2.84 0.73
CA GLY A 63 10.14 -2.23 2.05
C GLY A 63 9.18 -1.06 2.33
N ILE A 64 8.02 -1.04 1.66
CA ILE A 64 6.98 -0.02 1.85
C ILE A 64 6.06 -0.45 3.00
N LEU A 65 5.67 -1.73 2.99
CA LEU A 65 4.79 -2.32 4.00
C LEU A 65 5.51 -3.36 4.85
N LYS A 66 5.03 -3.54 6.07
CA LYS A 66 5.35 -4.69 6.92
C LYS A 66 4.08 -5.46 7.21
N LYS A 67 4.12 -6.78 7.02
CA LYS A 67 3.08 -7.69 7.52
C LYS A 67 3.25 -7.81 9.03
N VAL A 68 2.22 -7.50 9.80
CA VAL A 68 2.30 -7.44 11.28
C VAL A 68 1.58 -8.58 11.97
N ASP A 69 0.44 -9.02 11.43
CA ASP A 69 -0.30 -10.14 12.00
C ASP A 69 -1.03 -10.94 10.92
N THR A 70 -1.49 -12.12 11.31
CA THR A 70 -2.50 -12.88 10.60
C THR A 70 -3.61 -13.23 11.60
N ALA A 71 -4.85 -12.80 11.34
CA ALA A 71 -5.98 -13.04 12.26
C ALA A 71 -5.99 -14.49 12.78
N ARG A 72 -6.34 -14.70 14.06
CA ARG A 72 -6.51 -16.05 14.66
C ARG A 72 -7.35 -16.92 13.72
N GLY A 73 -6.71 -17.92 13.09
CA GLY A 73 -7.29 -18.74 12.02
C GLY A 73 -6.64 -18.56 10.63
N GLY A 74 -5.61 -17.73 10.47
CA GLY A 74 -4.75 -17.68 9.28
C GLY A 74 -5.33 -16.99 8.04
N ARG A 75 -6.59 -16.56 8.07
CA ARG A 75 -7.34 -16.15 6.87
C ARG A 75 -7.09 -14.72 6.38
N ARG A 76 -6.53 -13.83 7.21
CA ARG A 76 -6.37 -12.40 6.85
C ARG A 76 -5.03 -11.86 7.33
N ALA A 77 -4.19 -11.45 6.39
CA ALA A 77 -2.96 -10.73 6.67
C ALA A 77 -3.24 -9.24 6.90
N TYR A 78 -2.63 -8.69 7.94
CA TYR A 78 -2.65 -7.27 8.23
C TYR A 78 -1.27 -6.64 8.02
N TYR A 79 -1.29 -5.36 7.66
CA TYR A 79 -0.12 -4.60 7.24
C TYR A 79 -0.10 -3.23 7.92
N ILE A 80 1.11 -2.72 8.11
CA ILE A 80 1.39 -1.31 8.44
C ILE A 80 2.30 -0.71 7.37
N LEU A 81 2.25 0.61 7.23
CA LEU A 81 3.31 1.37 6.56
C LEU A 81 4.52 1.48 7.50
N ILE A 82 5.71 1.15 7.01
CA ILE A 82 6.94 1.19 7.81
C ILE A 82 7.36 2.63 8.12
N ASP A 83 7.17 3.52 7.15
CA ASP A 83 7.57 4.93 7.18
C ASP A 83 6.50 5.75 6.43
N PRO A 84 5.35 6.04 7.07
CA PRO A 84 4.21 6.69 6.42
C PRO A 84 4.57 8.08 5.88
N GLU A 85 5.39 8.83 6.61
CA GLU A 85 5.86 10.16 6.22
C GLU A 85 6.75 10.09 4.97
N GLY A 86 7.68 9.14 4.92
CA GLY A 86 8.51 8.89 3.74
C GLY A 86 7.70 8.45 2.52
N VAL A 87 6.65 7.65 2.71
CA VAL A 87 5.72 7.29 1.62
C VAL A 87 4.96 8.51 1.12
N GLU A 88 4.39 9.30 2.01
CA GLU A 88 3.67 10.52 1.65
C GLU A 88 4.57 11.51 0.91
N LYS A 89 5.79 11.74 1.42
CA LYS A 89 6.79 12.58 0.77
C LYS A 89 7.11 12.09 -0.65
N ALA A 90 7.36 10.80 -0.83
CA ALA A 90 7.68 10.24 -2.13
C ALA A 90 6.53 10.43 -3.13
N LEU A 91 5.29 10.18 -2.71
CA LEU A 91 4.09 10.37 -3.52
C LEU A 91 3.88 11.84 -3.91
N ARG A 92 4.08 12.80 -2.99
CA ARG A 92 4.00 14.25 -3.29
C ARG A 92 5.00 14.66 -4.37
N GLU A 93 6.26 14.24 -4.23
CA GLU A 93 7.29 14.53 -5.23
C GLU A 93 7.06 13.85 -6.58
N LEU A 94 6.25 12.80 -6.63
CA LEU A 94 5.86 12.10 -7.86
C LEU A 94 4.56 12.69 -8.48
N GLY A 95 3.94 13.69 -7.86
CA GLY A 95 2.73 14.35 -8.38
C GLY A 95 1.41 13.61 -8.09
N TYR A 96 1.37 12.79 -7.04
CA TYR A 96 0.16 12.07 -6.62
C TYR A 96 -0.70 12.82 -5.57
N PHE A 97 -0.35 14.08 -5.29
CA PHE A 97 -1.03 14.99 -4.36
C PHE A 97 -1.16 16.38 -4.99
#